data_AF-A0A2N6CP95-F1
#
_entry.id   AF-A0A2N6CP95-F1
#
_cell.length_a   1.000
_cell.length_b   1.000
_cell.length_c   1.000
_cell.angle_alpha   90.00
_cell.angle_beta   90.00
_cell.angle_gamma   90.00
#
_symmetry.space_group_name_H-M   'P 1'
#
loop_
_entity.id
_entity.type
_entity.pdbx_description
1 polymer ?
#
loop_
_entity_poly.entity_id
_entity_poly.type
_entity_poly.pdbx_seq_one_letter_code
_entity_poly.pdbx_strand_id
1 'polypeptide(L)' 'MLVALCLSACGGGGGGGSASSVDRTPPVITLKGESTVDHEQGTVFSDPGATATDAEDGSVPVVTSGS' A
#
# COMPACT_ATOMS: atom_id res chain seq x y z
N MET A 1 41.30 42.29 12.63
CA MET A 1 40.74 41.29 13.56
C MET A 1 39.23 41.42 13.49
N LEU A 2 38.59 41.09 12.37
CA LEU A 2 38.22 39.75 11.89
C LEU A 2 37.29 39.01 12.89
N VAL A 3 35.99 39.00 12.55
CA VAL A 3 34.98 37.92 12.77
C VAL A 3 34.40 37.84 14.20
N ALA A 4 33.09 37.73 14.47
CA ALA A 4 31.96 37.22 13.70
C ALA A 4 30.66 38.01 13.96
N LEU A 5 29.95 38.24 12.87
CA LEU A 5 28.55 38.63 12.75
C LEU A 5 27.67 37.58 13.46
N CYS A 6 26.64 38.03 14.17
CA CYS A 6 25.53 37.19 14.62
C CYS A 6 25.09 36.27 13.46
N LEU A 7 24.95 34.96 13.67
CA LEU A 7 23.96 34.05 13.06
C LEU A 7 24.36 32.58 13.32
N SER A 8 23.66 31.94 14.25
CA SER A 8 23.19 30.57 14.02
C SER A 8 22.01 30.25 14.94
N ALA A 9 20.83 30.25 14.31
CA ALA A 9 19.64 29.56 14.78
C ALA A 9 19.98 28.07 15.05
N CYS A 10 19.31 27.37 15.96
CA CYS A 10 18.07 26.68 15.61
C CYS A 10 17.23 26.39 16.87
N GLY A 11 15.97 26.77 16.85
CA GLY A 11 14.98 26.27 17.80
C GLY A 11 14.81 24.76 17.64
N GLY A 12 14.78 24.03 18.75
CA GLY A 12 14.47 22.60 18.76
C GLY A 12 12.97 22.38 18.51
N GLY A 13 12.56 22.46 17.25
CA GLY A 13 11.18 22.22 16.83
C GLY A 13 11.14 21.34 15.59
N GLY A 14 10.38 20.25 15.68
CA GLY A 14 9.75 19.63 14.52
C GLY A 14 10.45 18.40 13.96
N GLY A 15 9.80 17.25 14.16
CA GLY A 15 9.72 16.16 13.20
C GLY A 15 11.04 15.65 12.66
N GLY A 16 11.50 14.53 13.19
CA GLY A 16 12.28 13.57 12.41
C GLY A 16 11.41 13.09 11.24
N GLY A 17 11.24 13.94 10.24
CA GLY A 17 10.86 13.54 8.91
C GLY A 17 12.07 12.78 8.37
N SER A 18 12.17 11.51 8.76
CA SER A 18 12.58 10.53 7.80
C SER A 18 11.76 10.85 6.56
N ALA A 19 12.41 11.41 5.54
CA ALA A 19 12.02 11.09 4.19
C ALA A 19 12.31 9.58 4.03
N SER A 20 11.60 8.75 4.81
CA SER A 20 11.32 7.38 4.44
C SER A 20 10.72 7.55 3.07
N SER A 21 11.40 7.05 2.06
CA SER A 21 10.85 6.87 0.73
C SER A 21 9.44 6.33 0.94
N VAL A 22 8.45 7.21 0.81
CA VAL A 22 7.06 6.83 1.01
C VAL A 22 6.74 6.02 -0.22
N ASP A 23 6.53 4.71 -0.02
CA ASP A 23 6.06 3.87 -1.10
C ASP A 23 4.69 4.38 -1.56
N ARG A 24 4.56 4.50 -2.88
CA ARG A 24 3.37 4.96 -3.58
C ARG A 24 2.92 3.97 -4.64
N THR A 25 3.57 2.81 -4.71
CA THR A 25 3.18 1.75 -5.63
C THR A 25 1.94 1.09 -5.05
N PRO A 26 0.82 1.05 -5.78
CA PRO A 26 -0.33 0.28 -5.33
C PRO A 26 -0.10 -1.21 -5.59
N PRO A 27 -0.70 -2.10 -4.79
CA PRO A 27 -0.65 -3.53 -5.04
C PRO A 27 -1.40 -3.90 -6.32
N VAL A 28 -0.90 -4.90 -7.04
CA VAL A 28 -1.56 -5.49 -8.20
C VAL A 28 -2.40 -6.67 -7.73
N ILE A 29 -3.71 -6.63 -8.01
CA ILE A 29 -4.66 -7.70 -7.68
C ILE A 29 -4.91 -8.56 -8.92
N THR A 30 -4.81 -9.88 -8.75
CA THR A 30 -5.04 -10.89 -9.77
C THR A 30 -6.15 -11.84 -9.32
N LEU A 31 -7.22 -11.97 -10.11
CA LEU A 31 -8.31 -12.93 -9.87
C LEU A 31 -7.84 -14.36 -10.11
N LYS A 32 -8.22 -15.30 -9.23
CA LYS A 32 -7.92 -16.74 -9.37
C LYS A 32 -9.02 -17.49 -10.12
N GLY A 33 -9.59 -16.87 -11.14
CA GLY A 33 -10.69 -17.43 -11.92
C GLY A 33 -11.09 -16.48 -13.05
N GLU A 34 -12.21 -16.78 -13.69
CA GLU A 34 -12.74 -15.94 -14.75
C GLU A 34 -13.22 -14.59 -14.20
N SER A 35 -13.06 -13.54 -15.01
CA SER A 35 -13.59 -12.20 -14.70
C SER A 35 -15.12 -12.15 -14.73
N THR A 36 -15.74 -13.14 -15.37
CA THR A 36 -17.19 -13.31 -15.46
C THR A 36 -17.48 -14.80 -15.47
N VAL A 37 -18.43 -15.24 -14.65
CA VAL A 37 -18.84 -16.64 -14.55
C VAL A 37 -20.35 -16.71 -14.72
N ASP A 38 -20.81 -17.54 -15.65
CA ASP A 38 -22.21 -17.95 -15.72
C ASP A 38 -22.48 -18.98 -14.63
N HIS A 39 -23.40 -18.68 -13.72
CA HIS A 39 -23.70 -19.51 -12.55
C HIS A 39 -25.18 -19.86 -12.50
N GLU A 40 -25.51 -21.15 -12.32
CA GLU A 40 -26.88 -21.63 -12.30
C GLU A 40 -27.61 -21.18 -11.02
N GLN A 41 -28.85 -20.70 -11.17
CA GLN A 41 -29.66 -20.25 -10.04
C GLN A 41 -29.89 -21.40 -9.04
N GLY A 42 -29.75 -21.08 -7.75
CA GLY A 42 -30.02 -22.02 -6.64
C GLY A 42 -28.87 -22.97 -6.34
N THR A 43 -27.76 -22.86 -7.06
CA THR A 43 -26.53 -23.61 -6.77
C THR A 43 -25.57 -22.77 -5.93
N VAL A 44 -24.75 -23.43 -5.09
CA VAL A 44 -23.76 -22.74 -4.25
C VAL A 44 -22.65 -22.19 -5.13
N PHE A 45 -22.38 -20.89 -5.01
CA PHE A 45 -21.20 -20.27 -5.61
C PHE A 45 -20.00 -20.41 -4.67
N SER A 46 -18.86 -20.87 -5.19
CA SER A 46 -17.59 -20.88 -4.46
C SER A 46 -16.67 -19.85 -5.10
N ASP A 47 -16.35 -18.79 -4.35
CA ASP A 47 -15.42 -17.76 -4.81
C ASP A 47 -14.02 -18.37 -5.06
N PRO A 48 -13.49 -18.31 -6.30
CA PRO A 48 -12.13 -18.72 -6.59
C PRO A 48 -11.07 -17.86 -5.88
N GLY A 49 -11.47 -16.68 -5.41
CA GLY A 49 -10.65 -15.73 -4.69
C GLY A 49 -9.73 -14.90 -5.58
N ALA A 50 -8.78 -14.21 -4.95
CA ALA A 50 -7.78 -13.40 -5.62
C ALA A 50 -6.44 -13.39 -4.85
N THR A 51 -5.38 -12.92 -5.51
CA THR A 51 -4.07 -12.63 -4.90
C THR A 51 -3.71 -11.18 -5.12
N ALA A 52 -2.99 -10.58 -4.18
CA ALA A 52 -2.44 -9.25 -4.33
C ALA A 52 -0.92 -9.30 -4.13
N THR A 53 -0.18 -8.63 -5.00
CA THR A 53 1.28 -8.46 -4.88
C THR A 53 1.63 -6.99 -5.03
N ASP A 54 2.35 -6.48 -4.05
CA ASP A 54 2.98 -5.17 -4.08
C ASP A 54 4.47 -5.27 -4.43
N ALA A 55 5.03 -4.20 -5.02
CA ALA A 55 6.42 -4.19 -5.44
C ALA A 55 7.40 -4.10 -4.25
N GLU A 56 7.02 -3.44 -3.16
CA GLU A 56 7.84 -3.25 -1.97
C GLU A 56 7.47 -4.27 -0.88
N ASP A 57 6.17 -4.49 -0.66
CA ASP A 57 5.67 -5.40 0.40
C ASP A 57 5.57 -6.88 -0.04
N GLY A 58 5.61 -7.16 -1.34
CA GLY A 58 5.45 -8.52 -1.86
C GLY A 58 4.00 -9.02 -1.74
N SER A 59 3.77 -10.25 -1.27
CA SER A 59 2.39 -10.80 -1.20
C SER A 59 1.56 -10.10 -0.11
N VAL A 60 0.44 -9.50 -0.51
CA VAL A 60 -0.49 -8.78 0.38
C VAL A 60 -1.77 -9.60 0.60
N PRO A 61 -2.32 -9.67 1.82
CA PRO A 61 -3.57 -10.39 2.07
C PRO A 61 -4.75 -9.77 1.33
N VAL A 62 -5.59 -10.64 0.76
CA VAL A 62 -6.86 -10.26 0.12
C VAL A 62 -8.01 -10.64 1.05
N VAL A 63 -8.96 -9.71 1.25
CA VAL A 63 -10.19 -9.96 2.03
C VAL A 63 -11.39 -9.76 1.11
N THR A 64 -12.17 -10.82 0.90
CA THR A 64 -13.45 -10.77 0.20
C THR A 64 -14.57 -10.76 1.23
N SER A 65 -15.40 -9.71 1.25
CA SER A 65 -16.50 -9.55 2.21
C SER A 65 -17.84 -10.11 1.70
N GLY A 66 -17.86 -10.75 0.54
CA GLY A 66 -19.07 -11.26 -0.11
C GLY A 66 -19.25 -12.75 0.14
N SER A 67 -20.35 -13.11 0.80
CA SER A 67 -20.88 -14.48 0.96
C SER A 67 -22.09 -14.72 0.06
#